data_AF-A0A9E3VC29-F1
#
_entry.id   AF-A0A9E3VC29-F1
#
_cell.length_a   1.000
_cell.length_b   1.000
_cell.length_c   1.000
_cell.angle_alpha   90.00
_cell.angle_beta   90.00
_cell.angle_gamma   90.00
#
_symmetry.space_group_name_H-M   'P 1'
#
loop_
_entity.id
_entity.type
_entity.pdbx_description
1 polymer ?
#
loop_
_entity_poly.entity_id
_entity_poly.type
_entity_poly.pdbx_seq_one_letter_code
_entity_poly.pdbx_strand_id
1 'polypeptide(L)'
;MATTSWSTWVKWDGSIEKTLAEGQHVASGELSVAEVRQRAGGKGTASILDVVTLDDRAHLGRCWVLGAPELHRHFGSKTPPRKAIEAGREAFLAKLEPGQAVAVTAYSRGMPSVVLFAGRTDS
;
A
#
# COMPACT_ATOMS: atom_id res chain seq x y z
N MET A 1 -12.98 10.59 16.10
CA MET A 1 -12.73 10.83 14.66
C MET A 1 -12.59 9.47 14.00
N ALA A 2 -13.29 9.22 12.89
CA ALA A 2 -13.28 7.92 12.24
C ALA A 2 -11.93 7.73 11.55
N THR A 3 -11.14 6.76 12.02
CA THR A 3 -9.90 6.40 11.35
C THR A 3 -10.25 5.86 9.96
N THR A 4 -9.74 6.49 8.90
CA THR A 4 -9.93 5.97 7.54
C THR A 4 -8.66 5.24 7.10
N SER A 5 -8.81 3.99 6.68
CA SER A 5 -7.74 3.21 6.05
C SER A 5 -8.10 2.95 4.60
N TRP A 6 -7.12 3.01 3.71
CA TRP A 6 -7.29 2.65 2.30
C TRP A 6 -6.45 1.42 1.96
N SER A 7 -6.89 0.68 0.94
CA SER A 7 -6.09 -0.40 0.37
C SER A 7 -6.48 -0.67 -1.07
N THR A 8 -5.52 -1.01 -1.92
CA THR A 8 -5.73 -1.38 -3.32
C THR A 8 -4.78 -2.49 -3.75
N TRP A 9 -5.23 -3.32 -4.70
CA TRP A 9 -4.46 -4.42 -5.26
C TRP A 9 -4.00 -4.08 -6.68
N VAL A 10 -2.72 -4.31 -6.97
CA VAL A 10 -2.11 -4.07 -8.28
C VAL A 10 -1.35 -5.31 -8.74
N LYS A 11 -1.24 -5.51 -10.05
CA LYS A 11 -0.49 -6.65 -10.63
C LYS A 11 1.00 -6.52 -10.31
N TRP A 12 1.65 -7.65 -10.03
CA TRP A 12 3.11 -7.68 -9.89
C TRP A 12 3.79 -7.65 -11.27
N ASP A 13 4.82 -6.82 -11.41
CA ASP A 13 5.60 -6.72 -12.65
C ASP A 13 7.14 -6.75 -12.44
N GLY A 14 7.59 -7.10 -11.24
CA GLY A 14 9.02 -7.19 -10.90
C GLY A 14 9.65 -5.88 -10.46
N SER A 15 9.00 -4.73 -10.68
CA SER A 15 9.44 -3.41 -10.20
C SER A 15 8.34 -2.77 -9.35
N ILE A 16 8.56 -2.72 -8.05
CA ILE A 16 7.55 -2.20 -7.14
C ILE A 16 7.27 -0.71 -7.34
N GLU A 17 8.24 0.07 -7.84
CA GLU A 17 8.03 1.48 -8.20
C GLU A 17 6.99 1.62 -9.32
N LYS A 18 7.07 0.76 -10.34
CA LYS A 18 6.08 0.73 -11.41
C LYS A 18 4.72 0.25 -10.90
N THR A 19 4.71 -0.71 -9.99
CA THR A 19 3.49 -1.16 -9.32
C THR A 19 2.83 -0.02 -8.52
N LEU A 20 3.61 0.82 -7.82
CA LEU A 20 3.12 2.01 -7.13
C LEU A 20 2.53 3.02 -8.14
N ALA A 21 3.27 3.31 -9.21
CA ALA A 21 2.83 4.25 -10.24
C ALA A 21 1.51 3.79 -10.91
N GLU A 22 1.37 2.49 -11.18
CA GLU A 22 0.14 1.90 -11.71
C GLU A 22 -1.00 2.01 -10.69
N GLY A 23 -0.74 1.72 -9.42
CA GLY A 23 -1.73 1.90 -8.35
C GLY A 23 -2.21 3.35 -8.22
N GLN A 24 -1.32 4.32 -8.37
CA GLN A 24 -1.65 5.74 -8.39
C GLN A 24 -2.42 6.15 -9.63
N HIS A 25 -2.06 5.62 -10.81
CA HIS A 25 -2.80 5.86 -12.03
C HIS A 25 -4.24 5.33 -11.96
N VAL A 26 -4.42 4.12 -11.43
CA VAL A 26 -5.75 3.55 -11.20
C VAL A 26 -6.55 4.40 -10.20
N ALA A 27 -5.91 4.87 -9.12
CA ALA A 27 -6.57 5.67 -8.09
C ALA A 27 -6.91 7.10 -8.54
N SER A 28 -6.15 7.70 -9.47
CA SER A 28 -6.41 9.05 -9.95
C SER A 28 -7.55 9.11 -10.98
N GLY A 29 -7.90 7.97 -11.58
CA GLY A 29 -8.97 7.88 -12.58
C GLY A 29 -8.64 8.70 -13.83
N GLU A 30 -9.57 9.53 -14.27
CA GLU A 30 -9.40 10.39 -15.45
C GLU A 30 -8.49 11.61 -15.21
N LEU A 31 -8.20 11.93 -13.95
CA LEU A 31 -7.33 13.05 -13.58
C LEU A 31 -5.89 12.58 -13.43
N SER A 32 -4.95 13.50 -13.61
CA SER A 32 -3.56 13.25 -13.22
C SER A 32 -3.43 13.21 -11.70
N VAL A 33 -2.46 12.44 -11.19
CA VAL A 33 -2.12 12.39 -9.74
C VAL A 33 -1.87 13.79 -9.19
N ALA A 34 -1.23 14.67 -9.98
CA ALA A 34 -0.95 16.05 -9.60
C ALA A 34 -2.23 16.87 -9.39
N GLU A 35 -3.22 16.75 -10.28
CA GLU A 35 -4.50 17.44 -10.17
C GLU A 35 -5.31 16.96 -8.96
N VAL A 36 -5.34 15.65 -8.70
CA VAL A 36 -6.06 15.10 -7.54
C VAL A 36 -5.43 15.62 -6.24
N ARG A 37 -4.10 15.65 -6.15
CA ARG A 37 -3.37 16.24 -5.01
C ARG A 37 -3.64 17.74 -4.88
N GLN A 38 -3.63 18.49 -5.98
CA GLN A 38 -3.92 19.93 -5.98
C GLN A 38 -5.32 20.22 -5.44
N ARG A 39 -6.32 19.43 -5.85
CA ARG A 39 -7.70 19.55 -5.36
C ARG A 39 -7.83 19.22 -3.88
N ALA A 40 -7.06 18.25 -3.41
CA ALA A 40 -7.02 17.86 -2.00
C ALA A 40 -6.33 18.90 -1.11
N GLY A 41 -5.47 19.75 -1.69
CA GLY A 41 -4.74 20.78 -0.97
C GLY A 41 -3.82 20.23 0.10
N GLY A 42 -3.60 21.00 1.18
CA GLY A 42 -2.68 20.62 2.26
C GLY A 42 -3.10 19.40 3.10
N LYS A 43 -4.29 18.84 2.87
CA LYS A 43 -4.80 17.67 3.62
C LYS A 43 -4.42 16.33 2.99
N GLY A 44 -4.03 16.33 1.71
CA GLY A 44 -3.84 15.07 0.96
C GLY A 44 -5.16 14.40 0.60
N THR A 45 -5.06 13.38 -0.23
CA THR A 45 -6.16 12.65 -0.88
C THR A 45 -6.74 11.52 -0.03
N ALA A 46 -6.13 11.23 1.12
CA ALA A 46 -6.46 10.09 1.97
C ALA A 46 -6.37 8.74 1.22
N SER A 47 -5.41 8.60 0.29
CA SER A 47 -5.32 7.44 -0.60
C SER A 47 -3.87 7.09 -1.00
N ILE A 48 -3.68 6.07 -1.83
CA ILE A 48 -2.37 5.72 -2.43
C ILE A 48 -1.75 6.90 -3.19
N LEU A 49 -2.55 7.86 -3.62
CA LEU A 49 -2.07 9.08 -4.26
C LEU A 49 -1.22 9.93 -3.30
N ASP A 50 -1.27 9.73 -1.98
CA ASP A 50 -0.44 10.49 -1.04
C ASP A 50 0.97 9.90 -0.86
N VAL A 51 1.22 8.71 -1.41
CA VAL A 51 2.54 8.08 -1.37
C VAL A 51 3.47 8.78 -2.37
N VAL A 52 4.61 9.27 -1.91
CA VAL A 52 5.58 9.97 -2.78
C VAL A 52 6.68 9.03 -3.26
N THR A 53 7.09 8.08 -2.41
CA THR A 53 8.18 7.16 -2.71
C THR A 53 8.03 5.86 -1.93
N LEU A 54 8.77 4.84 -2.36
CA LEU A 54 8.92 3.58 -1.64
C LEU A 54 10.14 3.65 -0.73
N ASP A 55 10.02 3.02 0.44
CA ASP A 55 11.09 3.02 1.43
C ASP A 55 11.22 1.66 2.11
N ASP A 56 12.38 1.42 2.71
CA ASP A 56 12.66 0.19 3.45
C ASP A 56 12.08 0.20 4.89
N ARG A 57 11.52 1.35 5.30
CA ARG A 57 10.92 1.60 6.62
C ARG A 57 9.65 2.44 6.55
N ALA A 58 8.85 2.36 7.61
CA ALA A 58 7.64 3.16 7.76
C ALA A 58 7.97 4.63 8.04
N HIS A 59 7.63 5.51 7.10
CA HIS A 59 7.81 6.96 7.20
C HIS A 59 6.59 7.69 6.65
N LEU A 60 6.32 8.90 7.16
CA LEU A 60 5.24 9.75 6.67
C LEU A 60 5.45 10.11 5.19
N GLY A 61 4.38 9.97 4.39
CA GLY A 61 4.42 10.25 2.94
C GLY A 61 5.19 9.22 2.11
N ARG A 62 5.64 8.13 2.74
CA ARG A 62 6.35 7.03 2.08
C ARG A 62 5.61 5.72 2.29
N CYS A 63 5.84 4.77 1.38
CA CYS A 63 5.26 3.45 1.48
C CYS A 63 6.34 2.42 1.79
N TRP A 64 6.21 1.78 2.93
CA TRP A 64 7.13 0.78 3.43
C TRP A 64 6.95 -0.56 2.72
N VAL A 65 8.01 -1.08 2.10
CA VAL A 65 7.96 -2.37 1.42
C VAL A 65 8.27 -3.49 2.39
N LEU A 66 7.34 -4.43 2.60
CA LEU A 66 7.59 -5.57 3.49
C LEU A 66 8.54 -6.59 2.86
N GLY A 67 9.64 -6.85 3.57
CA GLY A 67 10.56 -7.94 3.28
C GLY A 67 10.01 -9.31 3.68
N ALA A 68 10.70 -10.36 3.27
CA ALA A 68 10.33 -11.75 3.59
C ALA A 68 10.20 -12.03 5.11
N PRO A 69 11.07 -11.50 6.01
CA PRO A 69 10.91 -11.67 7.45
C PRO A 69 9.61 -11.06 7.99
N GLU A 70 9.25 -9.86 7.52
CA GLU A 70 8.04 -9.14 7.89
C GLU A 70 6.79 -9.84 7.37
N LEU A 71 6.81 -10.30 6.12
CA LEU A 71 5.73 -11.11 5.56
C LEU A 71 5.47 -12.35 6.41
N HIS A 72 6.52 -13.04 6.84
CA HIS A 72 6.38 -14.19 7.72
C HIS A 72 5.83 -13.82 9.10
N ARG A 73 6.32 -12.72 9.69
CA ARG A 73 5.86 -12.21 10.99
C ARG A 73 4.37 -11.84 10.98
N HIS A 74 3.89 -11.21 9.90
CA HIS A 74 2.53 -10.68 9.84
C HIS A 74 1.50 -11.65 9.24
N PHE A 75 1.92 -12.51 8.29
CA PHE A 75 1.03 -13.37 7.52
C PHE A 75 1.40 -14.86 7.60
N GLY A 76 2.36 -15.23 8.46
CA GLY A 76 2.74 -16.62 8.73
C GLY A 76 3.60 -17.28 7.64
N SER A 77 3.92 -16.58 6.55
CA SER A 77 4.71 -17.12 5.44
C SER A 77 5.59 -16.04 4.80
N LYS A 78 6.78 -16.42 4.31
CA LYS A 78 7.65 -15.53 3.52
C LYS A 78 7.08 -15.24 2.13
N THR A 79 6.17 -16.09 1.65
CA THR A 79 5.51 -15.99 0.35
C THR A 79 3.99 -16.19 0.52
N PRO A 80 3.30 -15.30 1.24
CA PRO A 80 1.89 -15.50 1.55
C PRO A 80 1.03 -15.35 0.29
N PRO A 81 0.00 -16.19 0.10
CA PRO A 81 -0.97 -15.97 -0.96
C PRO A 81 -1.89 -14.80 -0.63
N ARG A 82 -2.54 -14.23 -1.65
CA ARG A 82 -3.47 -13.10 -1.51
C ARG A 82 -4.52 -13.33 -0.42
N LYS A 83 -5.13 -14.52 -0.37
CA LYS A 83 -6.13 -14.87 0.65
C LYS A 83 -5.60 -14.78 2.09
N ALA A 84 -4.34 -15.14 2.32
CA ALA A 84 -3.74 -15.06 3.65
C ALA A 84 -3.53 -13.60 4.09
N ILE A 85 -3.12 -12.74 3.15
CA ILE A 85 -3.01 -11.31 3.39
C ILE A 85 -4.39 -10.70 3.66
N GLU A 86 -5.41 -11.04 2.86
CA GLU A 86 -6.78 -10.53 3.06
C GLU A 86 -7.34 -10.91 4.44
N ALA A 87 -7.14 -12.15 4.88
CA ALA A 87 -7.59 -12.60 6.20
C ALA A 87 -6.93 -11.86 7.37
N GLY A 88 -5.65 -11.46 7.23
CA GLY A 88 -4.90 -10.72 8.25
C GLY A 88 -4.91 -9.20 8.07
N ARG A 89 -5.47 -8.69 6.96
CA ARG A 89 -5.31 -7.31 6.52
C ARG A 89 -5.78 -6.31 7.56
N GLU A 90 -6.99 -6.47 8.09
CA GLU A 90 -7.56 -5.50 9.04
C GLU A 90 -6.73 -5.41 10.31
N ALA A 91 -6.35 -6.55 10.89
CA ALA A 91 -5.50 -6.60 12.07
C ALA A 91 -4.10 -6.02 11.83
N PHE A 92 -3.58 -6.14 10.61
CA PHE A 92 -2.33 -5.51 10.20
C PHE A 92 -2.49 -3.99 10.07
N LEU A 93 -3.50 -3.51 9.34
CA LEU A 93 -3.75 -2.08 9.12
C LEU A 93 -4.05 -1.32 10.41
N ALA A 94 -4.70 -1.97 11.37
CA ALA A 94 -4.95 -1.38 12.69
C ALA A 94 -3.66 -1.01 13.45
N LYS A 95 -2.53 -1.64 13.11
CA LYS A 95 -1.21 -1.39 13.72
C LYS A 95 -0.43 -0.27 13.04
N LEU A 96 -0.85 0.18 11.86
CA LEU A 96 -0.23 1.33 11.21
C LEU A 96 -0.58 2.60 11.97
N GLU A 97 0.40 3.48 12.10
CA GLU A 97 0.17 4.84 12.59
C GLU A 97 -0.45 5.69 11.47
N PRO A 98 -1.21 6.75 11.82
CA PRO A 98 -1.67 7.72 10.82
C PRO A 98 -0.50 8.25 9.97
N GLY A 99 -0.73 8.36 8.67
CA GLY A 99 0.26 8.79 7.68
C GLY A 99 1.26 7.71 7.24
N GLN A 100 1.20 6.50 7.80
CA GLN A 100 1.99 5.36 7.32
C GLN A 100 1.27 4.60 6.20
N ALA A 101 2.07 4.15 5.23
CA ALA A 101 1.63 3.25 4.17
C ALA A 101 2.58 2.06 4.01
N VAL A 102 2.08 0.97 3.45
CA VAL A 102 2.77 -0.30 3.25
C VAL A 102 2.52 -0.85 1.83
N ALA A 103 3.50 -1.59 1.32
CA ALA A 103 3.36 -2.45 0.16
C ALA A 103 3.62 -3.91 0.57
N VAL A 104 2.65 -4.79 0.30
CA VAL A 104 2.69 -6.21 0.67
C VAL A 104 2.56 -7.07 -0.57
N THR A 105 3.61 -7.84 -0.87
CA THR A 105 3.62 -8.75 -2.03
C THR A 105 2.89 -10.06 -1.71
N ALA A 106 1.90 -10.39 -2.54
CA ALA A 106 1.23 -11.68 -2.54
C ALA A 106 1.83 -12.60 -3.61
N TYR A 107 1.91 -13.89 -3.28
CA TYR A 107 2.52 -14.90 -4.12
C TYR A 107 1.48 -15.92 -4.62
N SER A 108 1.70 -16.44 -5.83
CA SER A 108 0.96 -17.55 -6.40
C SER A 108 1.94 -18.53 -7.02
N ARG A 109 1.85 -19.80 -6.64
CA ARG A 109 2.78 -20.88 -7.09
C ARG A 109 4.26 -20.50 -6.91
N GLY A 110 4.60 -19.87 -5.78
CA GLY A 110 5.97 -19.46 -5.46
C GLY A 110 6.46 -18.20 -6.16
N MET A 111 5.67 -17.61 -7.08
CA MET A 111 6.03 -16.39 -7.80
C MET A 111 5.23 -15.19 -7.27
N PRO A 112 5.83 -14.00 -7.17
CA PRO A 112 5.06 -12.78 -6.91
C PRO A 112 3.95 -12.60 -7.95
N SER A 113 2.75 -12.24 -7.51
CA SER A 113 1.56 -12.18 -8.37
C SER A 113 0.85 -10.83 -8.32
N VAL A 114 0.65 -10.27 -7.12
CA VAL A 114 -0.01 -8.97 -6.92
C VAL A 114 0.58 -8.29 -5.68
N VAL A 115 0.49 -6.98 -5.61
CA VAL A 115 0.89 -6.16 -4.45
C VAL A 115 -0.35 -5.51 -3.86
N LEU A 116 -0.48 -5.59 -2.53
CA LEU A 116 -1.40 -4.76 -1.77
C LEU A 116 -0.67 -3.48 -1.36
N PHE A 117 -1.13 -2.34 -1.85
CA PHE A 117 -0.80 -1.07 -1.22
C PHE A 117 -1.88 -0.74 -0.22
N ALA A 118 -1.49 -0.34 0.97
CA ALA A 118 -2.45 0.07 1.98
C ALA A 118 -1.84 1.11 2.91
N GLY A 119 -2.68 1.92 3.53
CA GLY A 119 -2.22 2.95 4.44
C GLY A 119 -3.32 3.44 5.35
N ARG A 120 -2.90 4.19 6.36
CA ARG A 120 -3.77 4.84 7.32
C ARG A 120 -3.62 6.34 7.16
N THR A 121 -4.73 7.05 7.05
CA THR A 121 -4.71 8.48 6.81
C THR A 121 -4.79 9.22 8.13
N ASP A 122 -4.02 10.29 8.27
CA ASP A 122 -4.31 11.27 9.32
C ASP A 122 -5.63 11.96 8.95
N SER A 123 -6.52 12.10 9.94
CA SER A 123 -7.84 12.74 9.76
C SER A 123 -7.76 14.20 10.16
#